data_AF-A0ABD0SF38-F1
#
_entry.id   AF-A0ABD0SF38-F1
#
_cell.length_a   1.000
_cell.length_b   1.000
_cell.length_c   1.000
_cell.angle_alpha   90.00
_cell.angle_beta   90.00
_cell.angle_gamma   90.00
#
_symmetry.space_group_name_H-M   'P 1'
#
loop_
_entity.id
_entity.type
_entity.pdbx_description
1 polymer ?
#
loop_
_entity_poly.entity_id
_entity_poly.type
_entity_poly.pdbx_seq_one_letter_code
_entity_poly.pdbx_strand_id
1 'polypeptide(L)'
;MSLKAYEDACTRAELFGQPKPDKAEFLERNKHLDVVEFEEVEIRTAENTAMLGEQMTEASGGLQELNTILTSTQTKINRLKGVCGSLTNFFRVKLSARDNLSYSSEPSYVGQTNYDKDYIPPSTDNASINQGLGPGDNEMTARQHGHNDGVTSHRVGDINSALDDLKEMEKNENSALINKGAVKDIGKQVTSQVSRLDQMINQADRAQSSLQHQNKQLRTFLR
;
A
#
# COMPACT_ATOMS: atom_id res chain seq x y z
N MET A 1 -13.39 4.37 24.03
CA MET A 1 -14.46 5.39 24.13
C MET A 1 -15.17 5.32 25.49
N SER A 2 -14.42 5.23 26.58
CA SER A 2 -14.96 5.16 27.95
C SER A 2 -15.82 6.36 28.39
N LEU A 3 -15.60 7.55 27.79
CA LEU A 3 -16.46 8.72 27.96
C LEU A 3 -17.88 8.52 27.38
N LYS A 4 -18.01 7.83 26.24
CA LYS A 4 -19.30 7.57 25.60
C LYS A 4 -20.09 6.50 26.34
N ALA A 5 -19.41 5.47 26.86
CA ALA A 5 -20.00 4.48 27.75
C ALA A 5 -20.47 5.11 29.07
N TYR A 6 -19.74 6.10 29.58
CA TYR A 6 -20.15 6.88 30.74
C TYR A 6 -21.39 7.74 30.45
N GLU A 7 -21.44 8.43 29.32
CA GLU A 7 -22.61 9.20 28.90
C GLU A 7 -23.86 8.32 28.80
N ASP A 8 -23.74 7.12 28.22
CA ASP A 8 -24.85 6.15 28.14
C ASP A 8 -25.27 5.62 29.53
N ALA A 9 -24.32 5.42 30.44
CA ALA A 9 -24.63 5.07 31.82
C ALA A 9 -25.36 6.20 32.55
N CYS A 10 -25.02 7.46 32.27
CA CYS A 10 -25.70 8.62 32.82
C CYS A 10 -27.13 8.77 32.27
N THR A 11 -27.34 8.60 30.96
CA THR A 11 -28.68 8.65 30.36
C THR A 11 -29.56 7.51 30.87
N ARG A 12 -28.99 6.31 31.04
CA ARG A 12 -29.67 5.18 31.66
C ARG A 12 -30.06 5.48 33.10
N ALA A 13 -29.15 6.00 33.92
CA ALA A 13 -29.44 6.35 35.30
C ALA A 13 -30.57 7.39 35.41
N GLU A 14 -30.57 8.39 34.52
CA GLU A 14 -31.63 9.39 34.44
C GLU A 14 -32.99 8.79 34.07
N LEU A 15 -33.02 7.86 33.11
CA LEU A 15 -34.23 7.17 32.67
C LEU A 15 -34.86 6.29 33.77
N PHE A 16 -34.01 5.65 34.58
CA PHE A 16 -34.44 4.76 35.68
C PHE A 16 -34.55 5.48 37.04
N GLY A 17 -34.35 6.80 37.09
CA GLY A 17 -34.40 7.58 38.33
C GLY A 17 -33.31 7.20 39.35
N GLN A 18 -32.21 6.62 38.90
CA GLN A 18 -31.08 6.21 39.72
C GLN A 18 -30.08 7.37 39.87
N PRO A 19 -29.29 7.41 40.96
CA PRO A 19 -28.23 8.40 41.11
C PRO A 19 -27.21 8.26 39.97
N LYS A 20 -26.77 9.40 39.42
CA LYS A 20 -25.78 9.42 38.34
C LYS A 20 -24.47 8.79 38.83
N PRO A 21 -23.91 7.81 38.11
CA PRO A 21 -22.66 7.17 38.50
C PRO A 21 -21.52 8.19 38.51
N ASP A 22 -20.59 8.05 39.48
CA ASP A 22 -19.41 8.90 39.53
C ASP A 22 -18.48 8.61 38.34
N LYS A 23 -17.95 9.67 37.74
CA LYS A 23 -17.19 9.58 36.51
C LYS A 23 -15.86 8.87 36.71
N ALA A 24 -15.14 9.21 37.78
CA ALA A 24 -13.82 8.66 38.04
C ALA A 24 -13.91 7.16 38.36
N GLU A 25 -14.84 6.79 39.24
CA GLU A 25 -15.06 5.41 39.65
C GLU A 25 -15.58 4.52 38.48
N PHE A 26 -16.42 5.08 37.61
CA PHE A 26 -16.92 4.38 36.43
C PHE A 26 -15.81 4.14 35.40
N LEU A 27 -14.95 5.13 35.14
CA LEU A 27 -13.82 4.99 34.22
C LEU A 27 -12.84 3.93 34.70
N GLU A 28 -12.54 3.91 36.00
CA GLU A 28 -11.62 2.95 36.60
C GLU A 28 -12.16 1.52 36.53
N ARG A 29 -13.45 1.33 36.85
CA ARG A 29 -14.12 0.03 36.75
C ARG A 29 -14.26 -0.47 35.30
N ASN A 30 -14.40 0.45 34.34
CA ASN A 30 -14.57 0.15 32.91
C ASN A 30 -13.29 0.30 32.09
N LYS A 31 -12.10 0.36 32.72
CA LYS A 31 -10.81 0.39 32.01
C LYS A 31 -10.64 -0.78 31.02
N HIS A 32 -11.23 -1.92 31.34
CA HIS A 32 -11.27 -3.10 30.47
C HIS A 32 -12.09 -2.90 29.18
N LEU A 33 -13.10 -2.02 29.17
CA LEU A 33 -13.87 -1.70 27.95
C LEU A 33 -12.98 -1.01 26.92
N ASP A 34 -12.11 -0.08 27.35
CA ASP A 34 -11.20 0.59 26.42
C ASP A 34 -10.23 -0.44 25.80
N VAL A 35 -9.69 -1.39 26.57
CA VAL A 35 -8.77 -2.44 26.05
C VAL A 35 -9.45 -3.35 25.02
N VAL A 36 -10.63 -3.88 25.34
CA VAL A 36 -11.38 -4.77 24.44
C VAL A 36 -11.78 -4.05 23.15
N GLU A 37 -12.16 -2.78 23.25
CA GLU A 37 -12.52 -1.97 22.09
C GLU A 37 -11.31 -1.65 21.21
N PHE A 38 -10.15 -1.34 21.81
CA PHE A 38 -8.90 -1.16 21.06
C PHE A 38 -8.53 -2.43 20.29
N GLU A 39 -8.62 -3.59 20.93
CA GLU A 39 -8.38 -4.88 20.27
C GLU A 39 -9.37 -5.13 19.11
N GLU A 40 -10.65 -4.85 19.31
CA GLU A 40 -11.66 -4.98 18.25
C GLU A 40 -11.41 -4.03 17.07
N VAL A 41 -11.03 -2.79 17.34
CA VAL A 41 -10.69 -1.81 16.29
C VAL A 41 -9.45 -2.23 15.53
N GLU A 42 -8.42 -2.73 16.21
CA GLU A 42 -7.20 -3.26 15.57
C GLU A 42 -7.51 -4.48 14.69
N ILE A 43 -8.30 -5.43 15.19
CA ILE A 43 -8.73 -6.62 14.43
C ILE A 43 -9.52 -6.20 13.19
N ARG A 44 -10.51 -5.33 13.33
CA ARG A 44 -11.31 -4.84 12.19
C ARG A 44 -10.45 -4.09 11.18
N THR A 45 -9.47 -3.32 11.65
CA THR A 45 -8.55 -2.59 10.77
C THR A 45 -7.65 -3.55 10.01
N ALA A 46 -7.09 -4.56 10.69
CA ALA A 46 -6.28 -5.60 10.06
C ALA A 46 -7.09 -6.41 9.04
N GLU A 47 -8.32 -6.81 9.37
CA GLU A 47 -9.22 -7.53 8.49
C GLU A 47 -9.56 -6.72 7.23
N ASN A 48 -9.97 -5.46 7.38
CA ASN A 48 -10.23 -4.56 6.26
C ASN A 48 -8.99 -4.39 5.37
N THR A 49 -7.81 -4.25 5.98
CA THR A 49 -6.55 -4.12 5.22
C THR A 49 -6.21 -5.41 4.47
N ALA A 50 -6.49 -6.58 5.05
CA ALA A 50 -6.29 -7.87 4.38
C ALA A 50 -7.25 -8.04 3.18
N MET A 51 -8.55 -7.77 3.38
CA MET A 51 -9.55 -7.82 2.30
C MET A 51 -9.20 -6.88 1.15
N LEU A 52 -8.76 -5.65 1.44
CA LEU A 52 -8.28 -4.71 0.43
C LEU A 52 -7.08 -5.26 -0.34
N GLY A 53 -6.18 -5.98 0.34
CA GLY A 53 -5.03 -6.61 -0.29
C GLY A 53 -5.39 -7.71 -1.30
N GLU A 54 -6.41 -8.51 -1.00
CA GLU A 54 -6.89 -9.57 -1.90
C GLU A 54 -7.55 -9.00 -3.15
N GLN A 55 -8.51 -8.07 -2.99
CA GLN A 55 -9.19 -7.39 -4.11
C GLN A 55 -8.20 -6.75 -5.07
N MET A 56 -7.15 -6.17 -4.50
CA MET A 56 -6.11 -5.50 -5.24
C MET A 56 -5.17 -6.45 -5.98
N THR A 57 -4.93 -7.64 -5.43
CA THR A 57 -4.16 -8.69 -6.10
C THR A 57 -4.94 -9.24 -7.29
N GLU A 58 -6.25 -9.46 -7.12
CA GLU A 58 -7.15 -9.87 -8.20
C GLU A 58 -7.19 -8.81 -9.32
N ALA A 59 -7.38 -7.54 -8.97
CA ALA A 59 -7.40 -6.43 -9.93
C ALA A 59 -6.07 -6.30 -10.68
N SER A 60 -4.94 -6.44 -9.99
CA SER A 60 -3.61 -6.42 -10.62
C SER A 60 -3.40 -7.58 -11.59
N GLY A 61 -3.87 -8.79 -11.24
CA GLY A 61 -3.82 -9.95 -12.14
C GLY A 61 -4.64 -9.72 -13.41
N GLY A 62 -5.87 -9.23 -13.25
CA GLY A 62 -6.74 -8.89 -14.38
C GLY A 62 -6.13 -7.84 -15.31
N LEU A 63 -5.48 -6.81 -14.77
CA LEU A 63 -4.78 -5.78 -15.57
C LEU A 63 -3.56 -6.32 -16.32
N GLN A 64 -2.82 -7.27 -15.74
CA GLN A 64 -1.70 -7.92 -16.40
C GLN A 64 -2.16 -8.81 -17.56
N GLU A 65 -3.24 -9.57 -17.36
CA GLU A 65 -3.89 -10.36 -18.41
C GLU A 65 -4.41 -9.46 -19.54
N LEU A 66 -5.07 -8.35 -19.19
CA LEU A 66 -5.56 -7.37 -20.15
C LEU A 66 -4.41 -6.83 -21.02
N ASN A 67 -3.30 -6.40 -20.41
CA ASN A 67 -2.13 -5.94 -21.16
C ASN A 67 -1.54 -7.03 -22.08
N THR A 68 -1.57 -8.30 -21.65
CA THR A 68 -1.15 -9.46 -22.47
C THR A 68 -2.07 -9.65 -23.68
N ILE A 69 -3.38 -9.59 -23.47
CA ILE A 69 -4.40 -9.67 -24.53
C ILE A 69 -4.21 -8.54 -25.54
N LEU A 70 -3.95 -7.32 -25.08
CA LEU A 70 -3.72 -6.18 -25.96
C LEU A 70 -2.46 -6.33 -26.78
N THR A 71 -1.38 -6.85 -26.20
CA THR A 71 -0.15 -7.12 -26.94
C THR A 71 -0.37 -8.17 -28.04
N SER A 72 -1.10 -9.24 -27.72
CA SER A 72 -1.51 -10.26 -28.70
C SER A 72 -2.41 -9.67 -29.79
N THR A 73 -3.34 -8.80 -29.42
CA THR A 73 -4.25 -8.11 -30.36
C THR A 73 -3.49 -7.18 -31.30
N GLN A 74 -2.53 -6.40 -30.79
CA GLN A 74 -1.69 -5.56 -31.63
C GLN A 74 -0.86 -6.39 -32.62
N THR A 75 -0.35 -7.55 -32.20
CA THR A 75 0.36 -8.48 -33.08
C THR A 75 -0.55 -8.98 -34.20
N LYS A 76 -1.80 -9.36 -33.88
CA LYS A 76 -2.80 -9.77 -34.88
C LYS A 76 -3.15 -8.63 -35.83
N ILE A 77 -3.32 -7.41 -35.32
CA ILE A 77 -3.56 -6.22 -36.15
C ILE A 77 -2.37 -5.97 -37.08
N ASN A 78 -1.13 -6.09 -36.60
CA ASN A 78 0.06 -5.91 -37.44
C ASN A 78 0.14 -6.97 -38.55
N ARG A 79 -0.21 -8.23 -38.24
CA ARG A 79 -0.34 -9.28 -39.26
C ARG A 79 -1.42 -8.94 -40.29
N LEU A 80 -2.58 -8.44 -39.84
CA LEU A 80 -3.63 -7.98 -40.74
C LEU A 80 -3.15 -6.83 -41.63
N LYS A 81 -2.41 -5.85 -41.09
CA LYS A 81 -1.77 -4.79 -41.88
C LYS A 81 -0.83 -5.35 -42.94
N GLY A 82 -0.01 -6.34 -42.58
CA GLY A 82 0.94 -6.96 -43.51
C GLY A 82 0.28 -7.77 -44.62
N VAL A 83 -0.74 -8.57 -44.29
CA VAL A 83 -1.49 -9.38 -45.27
C VAL A 83 -2.38 -8.52 -46.16
N CYS A 84 -2.89 -7.40 -45.65
CA CYS A 84 -3.77 -6.47 -46.37
C CYS A 84 -3.06 -5.16 -46.74
N GLY A 85 -1.74 -5.17 -46.97
CA GLY A 85 -0.87 -3.99 -47.10
C GLY A 85 -1.40 -2.85 -47.97
N SER A 86 -2.20 -1.96 -47.38
CA SER A 86 -3.16 -1.07 -48.05
C SER A 86 -4.44 -1.80 -48.48
N LEU A 87 -5.60 -1.30 -48.05
CA LEU A 87 -6.94 -1.79 -48.46
C LEU A 87 -7.06 -1.96 -49.97
N THR A 88 -6.27 -1.21 -50.75
CA THR A 88 -6.13 -1.38 -52.19
C THR A 88 -5.69 -2.79 -52.59
N ASN A 89 -4.78 -3.44 -51.86
CA ASN A 89 -4.30 -4.79 -52.16
C ASN A 89 -5.28 -5.89 -51.75
N PHE A 90 -6.07 -5.77 -50.68
CA PHE A 90 -7.07 -6.79 -50.33
C PHE A 90 -8.27 -6.76 -51.30
N PHE A 91 -8.76 -5.57 -51.67
CA PHE A 91 -9.78 -5.45 -52.71
C PHE A 91 -9.23 -5.80 -54.11
N ARG A 92 -7.96 -5.47 -54.40
CA ARG A 92 -7.29 -5.87 -55.65
C ARG A 92 -7.07 -7.38 -55.69
N VAL A 93 -6.63 -8.05 -54.63
CA VAL A 93 -6.51 -9.53 -54.59
C VAL A 93 -7.86 -10.21 -54.81
N LYS A 94 -8.96 -9.66 -54.27
CA LYS A 94 -10.30 -10.22 -54.51
C LYS A 94 -10.84 -9.93 -55.92
N LEU A 95 -10.43 -8.82 -56.56
CA LEU A 95 -10.71 -8.54 -57.98
C LEU A 95 -9.83 -9.39 -58.91
N SER A 96 -8.53 -9.48 -58.63
CA SER A 96 -7.53 -10.26 -59.38
C SER A 96 -7.69 -11.77 -59.23
N ALA A 97 -8.35 -12.26 -58.17
CA ALA A 97 -8.71 -13.67 -58.06
C ALA A 97 -9.82 -14.08 -59.05
N ARG A 98 -10.50 -13.13 -59.70
CA ARG A 98 -11.46 -13.42 -60.78
C ARG A 98 -10.85 -13.36 -62.17
N ASP A 99 -9.72 -12.68 -62.33
CA ASP A 99 -9.02 -12.50 -63.61
C ASP A 99 -7.57 -13.00 -63.50
N ASN A 100 -7.35 -14.21 -64.01
CA ASN A 100 -6.09 -14.97 -63.99
C ASN A 100 -4.77 -14.17 -64.18
N LEU A 101 -3.73 -14.63 -63.46
CA LEU A 101 -2.30 -14.67 -63.85
C LEU A 101 -1.47 -13.36 -63.85
N SER A 102 -0.54 -13.22 -62.89
CA SER A 102 0.86 -12.84 -63.17
C SER A 102 1.74 -13.04 -61.92
N TYR A 103 2.69 -13.97 -62.03
CA TYR A 103 3.79 -14.17 -61.09
C TYR A 103 4.86 -13.12 -61.40
N SER A 104 5.09 -12.17 -60.48
CA SER A 104 6.29 -11.34 -60.51
C SER A 104 6.92 -11.36 -59.12
N SER A 105 7.99 -12.15 -59.04
CA SER A 105 8.94 -12.25 -57.95
C SER A 105 9.69 -10.94 -57.75
N GLU A 106 9.55 -10.31 -56.58
CA GLU A 106 10.64 -9.57 -55.92
C GLU A 106 10.26 -9.24 -54.46
N PRO A 107 11.07 -9.61 -53.45
CA PRO A 107 10.89 -9.16 -52.08
C PRO A 107 11.63 -7.84 -51.85
N SER A 108 10.91 -6.75 -51.60
CA SER A 108 11.52 -5.47 -51.21
C SER A 108 12.00 -5.51 -49.76
N TYR A 109 13.31 -5.63 -49.57
CA TYR A 109 14.03 -5.43 -48.32
C TYR A 109 13.98 -3.94 -47.93
N VAL A 110 13.36 -3.61 -46.79
CA VAL A 110 13.39 -2.26 -46.21
C VAL A 110 13.56 -2.36 -44.69
N GLY A 111 14.66 -1.77 -44.19
CA GLY A 111 14.71 -1.20 -42.84
C GLY A 111 15.76 -1.80 -41.89
N GLN A 112 17.03 -1.44 -42.06
CA GLN A 112 18.01 -1.43 -40.98
C GLN A 112 17.61 -0.32 -39.98
N THR A 113 17.31 -0.67 -38.73
CA THR A 113 17.19 0.33 -37.65
C THR A 113 18.49 0.36 -36.85
N ASN A 114 19.21 1.48 -36.97
CA ASN A 114 20.36 1.81 -36.13
C ASN A 114 19.92 1.94 -34.67
N TYR A 115 20.20 0.92 -33.86
CA TYR A 115 20.12 0.99 -32.40
C TYR A 115 21.54 0.97 -31.84
N ASP A 116 22.25 2.10 -31.90
CA ASP A 116 23.60 2.17 -31.29
C ASP A 116 24.10 3.59 -30.97
N LYS A 117 23.23 4.48 -30.47
CA LYS A 117 23.66 5.85 -30.12
C LYS A 117 23.29 6.40 -28.74
N ASP A 118 22.49 5.72 -27.92
CA ASP A 118 22.06 6.29 -26.62
C ASP A 118 22.37 5.41 -25.39
N TYR A 119 23.43 4.60 -25.42
CA TYR A 119 23.90 3.87 -24.22
C TYR A 119 24.96 4.68 -23.45
N ILE A 120 24.59 5.17 -22.27
CA ILE A 120 25.51 5.81 -21.30
C ILE A 120 25.69 4.85 -20.11
N PRO A 121 26.91 4.32 -19.87
CA PRO A 121 27.16 3.48 -18.69
C PRO A 121 27.30 4.34 -17.41
N PRO A 122 26.85 3.87 -16.24
CA PRO A 122 27.16 4.52 -14.98
C PRO A 122 28.60 4.22 -14.59
N SER A 123 29.43 5.26 -14.47
CA SER A 123 30.78 5.19 -13.90
C SER A 123 30.72 5.18 -12.38
N THR A 124 31.31 4.16 -11.79
CA THR A 124 31.66 4.05 -10.38
C THR A 124 32.83 4.99 -10.03
N ASP A 125 32.89 5.40 -8.76
CA ASP A 125 34.02 5.95 -7.99
C ASP A 125 34.03 7.45 -7.62
N ASN A 126 33.48 7.71 -6.42
CA ASN A 126 34.16 8.20 -5.21
C ASN A 126 35.00 9.50 -5.25
N ALA A 127 34.50 10.54 -4.56
CA ALA A 127 35.27 11.43 -3.67
C ALA A 127 34.29 12.30 -2.84
N SER A 128 34.14 12.03 -1.54
CA SER A 128 34.82 12.75 -0.43
C SER A 128 34.34 14.19 -0.22
N ILE A 129 33.39 14.42 0.71
CA ILE A 129 33.39 15.57 1.66
C ILE A 129 32.53 15.20 2.90
N ASN A 130 33.17 14.80 4.00
CA ASN A 130 32.96 15.36 5.35
C ASN A 130 33.71 14.51 6.39
N GLN A 131 34.89 15.01 6.74
CA GLN A 131 35.67 14.64 7.91
C GLN A 131 35.05 15.30 9.15
N GLY A 132 35.06 14.59 10.29
CA GLY A 132 35.04 15.24 11.60
C GLY A 132 34.30 14.46 12.68
N LEU A 133 35.05 14.12 13.74
CA LEU A 133 34.62 13.60 15.05
C LEU A 133 34.29 12.10 15.02
N GLY A 134 35.14 11.13 15.38
CA GLY A 134 36.08 11.05 16.51
C GLY A 134 35.53 10.01 17.51
N PRO A 135 36.19 8.87 17.77
CA PRO A 135 35.69 7.85 18.70
C PRO A 135 35.98 8.30 20.14
N GLY A 136 35.04 9.01 20.76
CA GLY A 136 35.28 9.61 22.09
C GLY A 136 34.07 9.96 22.94
N ASP A 137 32.84 9.62 22.53
CA ASP A 137 31.64 10.02 23.27
C ASP A 137 31.32 9.01 24.39
N ASN A 138 32.11 9.08 25.44
CA ASN A 138 31.76 8.58 26.78
C ASN A 138 30.95 9.66 27.51
N GLU A 139 29.63 9.70 27.33
CA GLU A 139 28.75 10.46 28.22
C GLU A 139 28.31 9.59 29.41
N MET A 140 29.17 9.48 30.41
CA MET A 140 28.79 9.10 31.78
C MET A 140 29.28 10.20 32.72
N THR A 141 28.41 11.16 33.03
CA THR A 141 28.62 12.10 34.14
C THR A 141 27.47 11.98 35.11
N ALA A 142 27.76 11.38 36.27
CA ALA A 142 26.94 11.46 37.46
C ALA A 142 27.02 12.88 38.05
N ARG A 143 25.87 13.52 38.28
CA ARG A 143 25.78 14.73 39.10
C ARG A 143 25.06 14.41 40.41
N GLN A 144 25.84 14.46 41.47
CA GLN A 144 25.45 14.44 42.88
C GLN A 144 25.21 15.89 43.37
N HIS A 145 24.43 16.02 44.46
CA HIS A 145 23.92 17.24 45.15
C HIS A 145 22.54 17.71 44.65
N GLY A 146 21.47 17.80 45.44
CA GLY A 146 21.31 17.74 46.90
C GLY A 146 20.42 18.91 47.33
N HIS A 147 19.13 18.69 47.57
CA HIS A 147 18.31 19.55 48.46
C HIS A 147 17.02 18.88 48.93
N ASN A 148 16.60 19.36 50.09
CA ASN A 148 15.81 18.75 51.14
C ASN A 148 14.30 19.03 51.05
N ASP A 149 13.56 18.24 51.83
CA ASP A 149 12.31 18.57 52.53
C ASP A 149 11.01 18.76 51.74
N GLY A 150 10.19 17.72 51.83
CA GLY A 150 8.76 17.73 51.55
C GLY A 150 8.12 16.49 52.16
N VAL A 151 8.03 16.46 53.49
CA VAL A 151 7.27 15.46 54.26
C VAL A 151 5.83 15.42 53.74
N THR A 152 5.53 14.46 52.88
CA THR A 152 4.20 13.88 52.78
C THR A 152 4.32 12.45 53.23
N SER A 153 3.74 12.19 54.41
CA SER A 153 3.47 10.89 55.00
C SER A 153 2.93 9.91 53.95
N HIS A 154 3.84 9.25 53.22
CA HIS A 154 3.51 8.07 52.45
C HIS A 154 3.41 6.93 53.45
N ARG A 155 2.18 6.45 53.62
CA ARG A 155 1.95 5.07 54.07
C ARG A 155 2.96 4.21 53.33
N VAL A 156 3.76 3.46 54.10
CA VAL A 156 4.58 2.37 53.59
C VAL A 156 3.66 1.53 52.71
N GLY A 157 3.78 1.72 51.39
CA GLY A 157 3.04 0.89 50.44
C GLY A 157 3.52 -0.52 50.71
N ASP A 158 2.60 -1.39 51.13
CA ASP A 158 2.91 -2.78 51.36
C ASP A 158 3.67 -3.32 50.15
N ILE A 159 4.73 -4.09 50.39
CA ILE A 159 5.57 -4.67 49.33
C ILE A 159 4.70 -5.43 48.30
N ASN A 160 3.59 -5.99 48.76
CA ASN A 160 2.59 -6.65 47.92
C ASN A 160 1.87 -5.68 46.96
N SER A 161 1.59 -4.45 47.39
CA SER A 161 0.97 -3.41 46.55
C SER A 161 1.92 -2.90 45.47
N ALA A 162 3.21 -2.75 45.80
CA ALA A 162 4.22 -2.39 44.80
C ALA A 162 4.46 -3.52 43.79
N LEU A 163 4.31 -4.78 44.22
CA LEU A 163 4.41 -5.95 43.35
C LEU A 163 3.23 -6.03 42.38
N ASP A 164 2.01 -5.72 42.85
CA ASP A 164 0.82 -5.66 42.00
C ASP A 164 0.91 -4.50 40.98
N ASP A 165 1.39 -3.32 41.39
CA ASP A 165 1.65 -2.18 40.49
C ASP A 165 2.69 -2.52 39.40
N LEU A 166 3.78 -3.22 39.76
CA LEU A 166 4.79 -3.67 38.81
C LEU A 166 4.21 -4.68 37.81
N LYS A 167 3.35 -5.58 38.28
CA LYS A 167 2.67 -6.57 37.44
C LYS A 167 1.63 -5.92 36.52
N GLU A 168 1.01 -4.82 36.96
CA GLU A 168 0.12 -4.02 36.12
C GLU A 168 0.90 -3.22 35.07
N MET A 169 2.04 -2.61 35.42
CA MET A 169 2.93 -1.95 34.46
C MET A 169 3.48 -2.92 33.41
N GLU A 170 3.92 -4.12 33.81
CA GLU A 170 4.43 -5.15 32.89
C GLU A 170 3.34 -5.59 31.90
N LYS A 171 2.09 -5.74 32.34
CA LYS A 171 0.95 -6.04 31.45
C LYS A 171 0.68 -4.91 30.47
N ASN A 172 0.72 -3.66 30.94
CA ASN A 172 0.49 -2.49 30.11
C ASN A 172 1.62 -2.29 29.10
N GLU A 173 2.88 -2.56 29.49
CA GLU A 173 4.04 -2.46 28.62
C GLU A 173 4.05 -3.55 27.54
N ASN A 174 3.73 -4.79 27.92
CA ASN A 174 3.56 -5.88 26.96
C ASN A 174 2.40 -5.61 25.99
N SER A 175 1.28 -5.08 26.46
CA SER A 175 0.17 -4.64 25.58
C SER A 175 0.60 -3.50 24.66
N ALA A 176 1.31 -2.48 25.16
CA ALA A 176 1.78 -1.36 24.35
C ALA A 176 2.79 -1.80 23.28
N LEU A 177 3.66 -2.77 23.56
CA LEU A 177 4.62 -3.32 22.61
C LEU A 177 3.93 -4.13 21.51
N ILE A 178 2.92 -4.92 21.85
CA ILE A 178 2.10 -5.66 20.87
C ILE A 178 1.36 -4.68 19.95
N ASN A 179 0.71 -3.66 20.52
CA ASN A 179 -0.02 -2.65 19.75
C ASN A 179 0.93 -1.85 18.84
N LYS A 180 2.13 -1.50 19.33
CA LYS A 180 3.14 -0.79 18.52
C LYS A 180 3.69 -1.65 17.38
N GLY A 181 3.81 -2.96 17.58
CA GLY A 181 4.15 -3.92 16.53
C GLY A 181 3.05 -4.02 15.47
N ALA A 182 1.80 -4.24 15.89
CA ALA A 182 0.64 -4.34 15.01
C ALA A 182 0.44 -3.07 14.17
N VAL A 183 0.52 -1.89 14.77
CA VAL A 183 0.43 -0.59 14.06
C VAL A 183 1.54 -0.44 13.02
N LYS A 184 2.78 -0.83 13.35
CA LYS A 184 3.90 -0.78 12.40
C LYS A 184 3.67 -1.71 11.21
N ASP A 185 3.11 -2.89 11.44
CA ASP A 185 2.87 -3.87 10.38
C ASP A 185 1.68 -3.49 9.49
N ILE A 186 0.58 -2.96 10.07
CA ILE A 186 -0.51 -2.34 9.30
C ILE A 186 0.04 -1.19 8.44
N GLY A 187 0.87 -0.32 9.02
CA GLY A 187 1.49 0.80 8.29
C GLY A 187 2.31 0.34 7.08
N LYS A 188 3.10 -0.73 7.22
CA LYS A 188 3.83 -1.35 6.10
C LYS A 188 2.87 -1.93 5.06
N GLN A 189 1.83 -2.64 5.49
CA GLN A 189 0.85 -3.25 4.60
C GLN A 189 0.15 -2.18 3.76
N VAL A 190 -0.34 -1.11 4.39
CA VAL A 190 -0.94 0.04 3.70
C VAL A 190 0.06 0.69 2.72
N THR A 191 1.31 0.90 3.11
CA THR A 191 2.33 1.48 2.21
C THR A 191 2.58 0.59 0.98
N SER A 192 2.63 -0.74 1.19
CA SER A 192 2.80 -1.70 0.10
C SER A 192 1.58 -1.73 -0.84
N GLN A 193 0.37 -1.58 -0.28
CA GLN A 193 -0.85 -1.46 -1.06
C GLN A 193 -0.84 -0.17 -1.86
N VAL A 194 -0.50 0.98 -1.29
CA VAL A 194 -0.38 2.24 -2.06
C VAL A 194 0.59 2.08 -3.24
N SER A 195 1.76 1.46 -3.02
CA SER A 195 2.72 1.22 -4.10
C SER A 195 2.18 0.34 -5.23
N ARG A 196 1.39 -0.68 -4.88
CA ARG A 196 0.70 -1.53 -5.86
C ARG A 196 -0.44 -0.78 -6.57
N LEU A 197 -1.09 0.21 -5.94
CA LEU A 197 -2.15 1.02 -6.57
C LEU A 197 -1.52 1.83 -7.70
N ASP A 198 -0.36 2.45 -7.43
CA ASP A 198 0.40 3.16 -8.43
C ASP A 198 0.80 2.26 -9.61
N GLN A 199 1.18 1.00 -9.34
CA GLN A 199 1.44 0.03 -10.39
C GLN A 199 0.19 -0.28 -11.22
N MET A 200 -0.96 -0.50 -10.58
CA MET A 200 -2.22 -0.75 -11.28
C MET A 200 -2.67 0.45 -12.12
N ILE A 201 -2.51 1.68 -11.62
CA ILE A 201 -2.81 2.91 -12.38
C ILE A 201 -1.97 2.95 -13.65
N ASN A 202 -0.66 2.72 -13.52
CA ASN A 202 0.24 2.67 -14.68
C ASN A 202 -0.14 1.57 -15.68
N GLN A 203 -0.55 0.39 -15.19
CA GLN A 203 -0.99 -0.71 -16.05
C GLN A 203 -2.32 -0.40 -16.75
N ALA A 204 -3.26 0.25 -16.05
CA ALA A 204 -4.54 0.67 -16.58
C ALA A 204 -4.38 1.75 -17.66
N ASP A 205 -3.50 2.73 -17.46
CA ASP A 205 -3.23 3.77 -18.44
C ASP A 205 -2.62 3.20 -19.74
N ARG A 206 -1.70 2.24 -19.61
CA ARG A 206 -1.12 1.51 -20.75
C ARG A 206 -2.19 0.70 -21.49
N ALA A 207 -3.05 0.00 -20.75
CA ALA A 207 -4.15 -0.76 -21.30
C ALA A 207 -5.13 0.14 -22.06
N GLN A 208 -5.54 1.25 -21.46
CA GLN A 208 -6.44 2.23 -22.04
C GLN A 208 -5.86 2.83 -23.33
N SER A 209 -4.60 3.28 -23.29
CA SER A 209 -3.92 3.85 -24.45
C SER A 209 -3.82 2.84 -25.60
N SER A 210 -3.47 1.59 -25.28
CA SER A 210 -3.38 0.50 -26.25
C SER A 210 -4.75 0.15 -26.85
N LEU A 211 -5.80 0.04 -26.04
CA LEU A 211 -7.17 -0.19 -26.50
C LEU A 211 -7.65 0.90 -27.45
N GLN A 212 -7.47 2.17 -27.08
CA GLN A 212 -7.86 3.30 -27.93
C GLN A 212 -7.12 3.27 -29.27
N HIS A 213 -5.81 3.00 -29.23
CA HIS A 213 -4.99 2.91 -30.43
C HIS A 213 -5.42 1.75 -31.34
N GLN A 214 -5.62 0.55 -30.78
CA GLN A 214 -6.08 -0.63 -31.51
C GLN A 214 -7.46 -0.43 -32.12
N ASN A 215 -8.40 0.15 -31.36
CA ASN A 215 -9.73 0.50 -31.87
C ASN A 215 -9.65 1.48 -33.04
N LYS A 216 -8.75 2.47 -32.98
CA LYS A 216 -8.52 3.39 -34.10
C LYS A 216 -8.02 2.64 -35.33
N GLN A 217 -7.04 1.74 -35.17
CA GLN A 217 -6.52 0.92 -36.27
C GLN A 217 -7.59 -0.02 -36.86
N LEU A 218 -8.40 -0.65 -36.03
CA LEU A 218 -9.49 -1.52 -36.47
C LEU A 218 -10.54 -0.75 -37.28
N ARG A 219 -10.92 0.45 -36.82
CA ARG A 219 -11.83 1.33 -37.56
C ARG A 219 -11.29 1.74 -38.92
N THR A 220 -9.97 1.91 -39.06
CA THR A 220 -9.38 2.23 -40.38
C THR A 220 -9.44 1.07 -41.37
N PHE A 221 -9.61 -0.18 -40.93
CA PHE A 221 -9.80 -1.31 -41.86
C PHE A 221 -11.25 -1.49 -42.31
N LEU A 222 -12.21 -0.94 -41.56
CA LEU A 222 -13.65 -1.07 -41.86
C LEU A 222 -14.20 0.07 -42.71
N ARG A 223 -13.39 1.13 -42.93
CA ARG A 223 -13.67 2.20 -43.89
C ARG A 223 -12.95 1.92 -45.19
#